data_AF-A5ZMB1-F1
#
_entry.id   AF-A5ZMB1-F1
#
_cell.length_a   1.000
_cell.length_b   1.000
_cell.length_c   1.000
_cell.angle_alpha   90.00
_cell.angle_beta   90.00
_cell.angle_gamma   90.00
#
_symmetry.space_group_name_H-M   'P 1'
#
loop_
_entity.id
_entity.type
_entity.pdbx_description
1 polymer ?
#
loop_
_entity_poly.entity_id
_entity_poly.type
_entity_poly.pdbx_seq_one_letter_code
_entity_poly.pdbx_strand_id
1 'polypeptide(L)' 'MLSRDIQKRYAENEKYLAATAKFRQRFNREKNMMNQRKTHHIYSCPGCGQKIRIPKGKGKIEIECPKCHTKFVKRS' A
#
# COMPACT_ATOMS: atom_id res chain seq x y z
N MET A 1 -15.26 -34.87 -11.39
CA MET A 1 -14.64 -34.35 -12.62
C MET A 1 -15.23 -32.97 -12.91
N LEU A 2 -14.40 -31.93 -13.09
CA LEU A 2 -14.91 -30.67 -13.65
C LEU A 2 -15.40 -30.94 -15.10
N SER A 3 -16.45 -30.25 -15.54
CA SER A 3 -16.97 -30.35 -16.91
C SER A 3 -15.84 -30.32 -17.94
N ARG A 4 -15.86 -31.25 -18.90
CA ARG A 4 -14.91 -31.32 -20.03
C ARG A 4 -14.99 -30.12 -20.98
N ASP A 5 -16.06 -29.33 -20.86
CA ASP A 5 -16.35 -28.18 -21.72
C ASP A 5 -15.67 -26.92 -21.18
N ILE A 6 -14.36 -26.82 -21.44
CA ILE A 6 -13.45 -25.79 -20.89
C ILE A 6 -13.89 -24.38 -21.29
N GLN A 7 -14.37 -24.20 -22.52
CA GLN A 7 -14.77 -22.89 -23.05
C GLN A 7 -15.99 -22.31 -22.32
N LYS A 8 -17.01 -23.13 -22.05
CA LYS A 8 -18.20 -22.69 -21.31
C LYS A 8 -17.88 -22.37 -19.85
N ARG A 9 -17.02 -23.17 -19.22
CA ARG A 9 -16.51 -22.89 -17.86
C ARG A 9 -15.69 -21.60 -17.81
N TYR A 10 -14.91 -21.32 -18.84
CA TYR A 10 -14.16 -20.07 -18.94
C TYR A 10 -15.10 -18.85 -19.03
N ALA A 11 -16.13 -18.92 -19.90
CA ALA A 11 -17.11 -17.84 -20.05
C ALA A 11 -17.91 -17.58 -18.76
N GLU A 12 -18.26 -18.62 -18.00
CA GLU A 12 -18.90 -18.47 -16.69
C GLU A 12 -17.97 -17.86 -15.65
N ASN A 13 -16.71 -18.29 -15.62
CA ASN A 13 -15.71 -17.72 -14.74
C ASN A 13 -15.48 -16.23 -15.09
N GLU A 14 -15.43 -15.87 -16.38
CA GLU A 14 -15.29 -14.49 -16.81
C GLU A 14 -16.47 -13.61 -16.33
N LYS A 15 -17.71 -14.10 -16.48
CA LYS A 15 -18.90 -13.42 -15.95
C LYS A 15 -18.85 -13.29 -14.43
N TYR A 16 -18.43 -14.33 -13.72
CA TYR A 16 -18.26 -14.32 -12.27
C TYR A 16 -17.15 -13.34 -11.81
N LEU A 17 -16.02 -13.31 -12.52
CA LEU A 17 -14.92 -12.39 -12.29
C LEU A 17 -15.36 -10.94 -12.54
N ALA A 18 -16.12 -10.68 -13.61
CA ALA A 18 -16.66 -9.36 -13.92
C ALA A 18 -17.68 -8.90 -12.86
N ALA A 19 -18.61 -9.78 -12.45
CA ALA A 19 -19.61 -9.48 -11.43
C ALA A 19 -18.98 -9.20 -10.06
N THR A 20 -17.93 -9.93 -9.69
CA THR A 20 -17.23 -9.78 -8.40
C THR A 20 -16.06 -8.79 -8.44
N ALA A 21 -15.72 -8.24 -9.62
CA ALA A 21 -14.55 -7.39 -9.84
C ALA A 21 -14.53 -6.18 -8.91
N LYS A 22 -15.65 -5.45 -8.79
CA LYS A 22 -15.72 -4.23 -7.95
C LYS A 22 -15.46 -4.51 -6.48
N PHE A 23 -15.98 -5.62 -5.96
CA PHE A 23 -15.79 -6.02 -4.57
C PHE A 23 -14.36 -6.50 -4.30
N ARG A 24 -13.80 -7.34 -5.18
CA ARG A 24 -12.40 -7.79 -5.09
C ARG A 24 -11.40 -6.65 -5.20
N GLN A 25 -11.64 -5.70 -6.11
CA GLN A 25 -10.81 -4.51 -6.25
C GLN A 25 -10.84 -3.64 -4.99
N ARG A 26 -12.01 -3.47 -4.37
CA ARG A 26 -12.15 -2.73 -3.10
C ARG A 26 -11.39 -3.42 -1.96
N PHE A 27 -11.56 -4.73 -1.81
CA PHE A 27 -10.83 -5.53 -0.81
C PHE A 27 -9.31 -5.49 -1.01
N ASN A 28 -8.84 -5.63 -2.26
CA ASN A 28 -7.41 -5.55 -2.57
C ASN A 28 -6.85 -4.15 -2.29
N ARG A 29 -7.63 -3.09 -2.55
CA ARG A 29 -7.24 -1.71 -2.24
C ARG A 29 -7.13 -1.48 -0.73
N GLU A 30 -8.09 -1.97 0.06
CA GLU A 30 -8.05 -1.88 1.52
C GLU A 30 -6.88 -2.69 2.12
N LYS A 31 -6.63 -3.90 1.59
CA LYS A 31 -5.49 -4.74 2.00
C LYS A 31 -4.14 -4.07 1.68
N ASN A 32 -4.00 -3.48 0.49
CA ASN A 32 -2.79 -2.73 0.14
C ASN A 32 -2.59 -1.49 1.00
N MET A 33 -3.66 -0.74 1.28
CA MET A 33 -3.62 0.42 2.19
C MET A 33 -3.22 0.02 3.62
N MET A 34 -3.74 -1.10 4.11
CA MET A 34 -3.41 -1.62 5.44
C MET A 34 -1.95 -2.08 5.54
N ASN A 35 -1.43 -2.72 4.50
CA ASN A 35 -0.01 -3.09 4.41
C ASN A 35 0.90 -1.84 4.35
N GLN A 36 0.49 -0.79 3.64
CA GLN A 36 1.26 0.46 3.57
C GLN A 36 1.32 1.20 4.92
N ARG A 37 0.26 1.16 5.73
CA ARG A 37 0.24 1.75 7.09
C ARG A 37 1.16 1.02 8.08
N LYS A 38 1.46 -0.26 7.83
CA LYS A 38 2.40 -1.05 8.64
C LYS A 38 3.86 -0.75 8.28
N THR A 39 4.16 -0.34 7.06
CA THR A 39 5.53 -0.26 6.55
C THR A 39 6.20 1.09 6.73
N HIS A 40 5.47 2.21 6.79
CA HIS A 40 6.07 3.55 6.83
C HIS A 40 5.45 4.51 7.87
N HIS A 41 6.29 5.32 8.51
CA HIS A 41 5.92 6.53 9.24
C HIS A 41 6.02 7.76 8.31
N ILE A 42 5.12 8.72 8.51
CA ILE A 42 5.15 10.00 7.81
C ILE A 42 5.51 11.06 8.85
N TYR A 43 6.67 11.68 8.70
CA TYR A 43 7.13 12.76 9.55
C TYR A 43 7.00 14.09 8.82
N SER A 44 6.63 15.14 9.55
CA SER A 44 6.70 16.51 9.05
C SER A 44 8.06 17.10 9.39
N CYS A 45 8.74 17.66 8.39
CA CYS A 45 9.98 18.38 8.60
C CYS A 45 9.73 19.64 9.46
N PRO A 46 10.52 19.90 10.52
CA PRO A 46 10.34 21.08 11.36
C PRO A 46 10.73 22.39 10.66
N GLY A 47 11.60 22.35 9.65
CA GLY A 47 12.07 23.55 8.94
C GLY A 47 11.14 24.02 7.83
N CYS A 48 10.60 23.10 7.02
CA CYS A 48 9.81 23.45 5.83
C CYS A 48 8.40 22.83 5.78
N GLY A 49 8.02 22.03 6.77
CA GLY A 49 6.72 21.35 6.81
C GLY A 49 6.53 20.19 5.81
N GLN A 50 7.55 19.85 5.02
CA GLN A 50 7.48 18.76 4.05
C GLN A 50 7.20 17.41 4.74
N LYS A 51 6.25 16.65 4.21
CA LYS A 51 5.95 15.28 4.67
C LYS A 51 6.96 14.31 4.06
N ILE A 52 7.73 13.63 4.91
CA ILE A 52 8.76 12.65 4.54
C ILE A 52 8.29 11.27 5.00
N ARG A 53 8.30 10.31 4.07
CA ARG A 53 7.93 8.92 4.34
C ARG A 53 9.18 8.11 4.68
N ILE A 54 9.20 7.47 5.84
CA ILE A 54 10.32 6.66 6.33
C ILE A 54 9.85 5.27 6.75
N PRO A 55 10.55 4.19 6.41
CA PRO A 55 10.19 2.84 6.83
C PRO A 55 10.21 2.69 8.37
N LYS A 56 9.24 1.93 8.92
CA LYS A 56 9.14 1.67 10.36
C LYS A 56 10.18 0.66 10.85
N GLY A 57 10.45 0.65 12.16
CA GLY A 57 11.22 -0.41 12.83
C GLY A 57 12.74 -0.19 12.88
N LYS A 58 13.23 1.01 12.51
CA LYS A 58 14.67 1.33 12.54
C LYS A 58 15.13 2.01 13.84
N GLY A 59 14.26 2.15 14.85
CA GLY A 59 14.61 2.76 16.13
C GLY A 59 14.93 4.25 16.02
N LYS A 60 16.07 4.70 16.55
CA LYS A 60 16.52 6.10 16.46
C LYS A 60 17.07 6.38 15.07
N ILE A 61 16.39 7.23 14.31
CA ILE A 61 16.76 7.61 12.95
C ILE A 61 17.08 9.10 12.90
N GLU A 62 18.15 9.46 12.20
CA GLU A 62 18.41 10.82 11.76
C GLU A 62 17.78 11.00 10.39
N ILE A 63 16.89 11.99 10.28
CA ILE A 63 16.15 12.29 9.06
C ILE A 63 16.70 13.58 8.49
N GLU A 64 17.20 13.52 7.27
CA GLU A 64 17.54 14.72 6.49
C GLU A 64 16.39 15.07 5.56
N CYS A 65 15.91 16.32 5.63
CA CYS A 65 14.88 16.78 4.73
C CYS A 65 15.43 17.04 3.32
N PRO A 66 14.83 16.48 2.24
CA PRO A 66 15.32 16.70 0.88
C PRO A 66 15.10 18.13 0.36
N LYS A 67 14.29 18.94 1.05
CA LYS A 67 13.95 20.31 0.62
C LYS A 67 14.80 21.38 1.30
N CYS A 68 15.00 21.25 2.61
CA CYS A 68 15.69 22.27 3.41
C CYS A 68 16.94 21.74 4.14
N HIS A 69 17.32 20.48 3.89
CA HIS A 69 18.49 19.80 4.48
C HIS A 69 18.56 19.84 6.01
N THR A 70 17.46 20.19 6.67
CA THR A 70 17.39 20.19 8.13
C THR A 70 17.43 18.75 8.62
N LYS A 71 18.40 18.45 9.47
CA LYS A 71 18.57 17.16 10.13
C LYS A 71 17.81 17.16 11.44
N PHE A 72 17.01 16.13 11.67
CA PHE A 72 16.31 15.97 12.95
C PHE A 72 16.20 14.49 13.31
N VAL A 73 16.31 14.22 14.60
CA VAL A 73 16.26 12.86 15.13
C VAL A 73 14.83 12.53 15.55
N LYS A 74 14.30 11.41 15.07
CA LYS A 74 13.04 10.84 15.54
C LYS A 74 13.22 9.36 15.87
N ARG A 75 12.33 8.85 16.73
CA ARG A 75 12.15 7.41 16.89
C ARG A 75 11.10 6.95 15.88
N SER A 76 11.53 5.99 15.06
CA SER A 76 10.72 5.20 14.15
C SER A 76 9.81 4.22 14.87
#